data_AF-A0A1L3ZPA7-F1
#
_entry.id   AF-A0A1L3ZPA7-F1
#
_cell.length_a   1.000
_cell.length_b   1.000
_cell.length_c   1.000
_cell.angle_alpha   90.00
_cell.angle_beta   90.00
_cell.angle_gamma   90.00
#
_symmetry.space_group_name_H-M   'P 1'
#
loop_
_entity.id
_entity.type
_entity.pdbx_description
1 polymer ?
#
loop_
_entity_poly.entity_id
_entity_poly.type
_entity_poly.pdbx_seq_one_letter_code
_entity_poly.pdbx_strand_id
1 'polypeptide(L)'
;MGYEDNYGPYLWRDDGIGWLGTGDAALLQDKCREPWREFYEPFGDSVTIMTLPHHGSAHNFHPDILTFAAFRYALATTVEARNRVARMRETLGFVETRRIRTHVVDDLRHSRFRVTCERSMP
;
A
#
# COMPACT_ATOMS: atom_id res chain seq x y z
N MET A 1 33.30 -14.53 22.02
CA MET A 1 33.04 -13.17 21.50
C MET A 1 31.94 -13.33 20.46
N GLY A 2 30.70 -13.01 20.83
CA GLY A 2 29.53 -13.18 19.96
C GLY A 2 29.43 -12.02 18.98
N TYR A 3 29.14 -12.33 17.73
CA TYR A 3 28.63 -11.37 16.76
C TYR A 3 27.16 -11.14 17.12
N GLU A 4 26.86 -10.05 17.81
CA GLU A 4 25.50 -9.53 17.87
C GLU A 4 25.23 -8.87 16.51
N ASP A 5 24.60 -9.62 15.61
CA ASP A 5 24.00 -9.05 14.42
C ASP A 5 22.89 -8.10 14.86
N ASN A 6 23.19 -6.80 14.88
CA ASN A 6 22.22 -5.73 15.02
C ASN A 6 21.34 -5.66 13.76
N TYR A 7 20.40 -6.59 13.60
CA TYR A 7 19.26 -6.45 12.71
C TYR A 7 18.22 -5.50 13.34
N GLY A 8 18.62 -4.26 13.62
CA GLY A 8 17.68 -3.19 13.91
C GLY A 8 17.07 -2.67 12.60
N PRO A 9 15.78 -2.31 12.56
CA PRO A 9 15.23 -1.64 11.38
C PRO A 9 16.00 -0.34 11.16
N TYR A 10 16.67 -0.23 10.02
CA TYR A 10 17.30 1.01 9.55
C TYR A 10 16.19 2.03 9.23
N LEU A 11 15.65 2.67 10.27
CA LEU A 11 14.70 3.75 10.16
C LEU A 11 15.47 5.03 9.81
N TRP A 12 15.28 5.51 8.59
CA TRP A 12 15.68 6.86 8.19
C TRP A 12 14.85 7.86 8.99
N ARG A 13 15.51 8.82 9.67
CA ARG A 13 14.85 9.80 10.55
C ARG A 13 13.96 10.81 9.78
N ASP A 14 12.78 10.97 10.35
CA ASP A 14 11.91 12.14 10.57
C ASP A 14 11.19 12.87 9.41
N ASP A 15 11.63 12.81 8.15
CA ASP A 15 10.95 13.55 7.04
C ASP A 15 10.48 12.68 5.86
N GLY A 16 10.70 11.36 5.95
CA GLY A 16 10.41 10.43 4.85
C GLY A 16 8.93 10.05 4.76
N ILE A 17 8.35 10.13 3.56
CA ILE A 17 7.06 9.49 3.27
C ILE A 17 7.25 7.97 3.35
N GLY A 18 6.71 7.32 4.38
CA GLY A 18 6.71 5.86 4.49
C GLY A 18 5.64 5.22 3.60
N TRP A 19 6.02 4.17 2.88
CA TRP A 19 5.15 3.38 2.00
C TRP A 19 4.98 1.97 2.58
N LEU A 20 3.73 1.52 2.67
CA LEU A 20 3.39 0.16 3.09
C LEU A 20 2.67 -0.59 1.97
N GLY A 21 3.32 -1.63 1.45
CA GLY A 21 2.71 -2.56 0.50
C GLY A 21 2.02 -3.70 1.22
N THR A 22 0.69 -3.83 1.08
CA THR A 22 -0.06 -4.96 1.68
C THR A 22 -0.05 -6.22 0.82
N GLY A 23 0.26 -6.08 -0.48
CA GLY A 23 0.04 -7.14 -1.46
C GLY A 23 -1.41 -7.65 -1.40
N ASP A 24 -1.57 -8.97 -1.47
CA ASP A 24 -2.87 -9.65 -1.49
C ASP A 24 -3.31 -10.16 -0.11
N ALA A 25 -2.77 -9.59 0.98
CA ALA A 25 -3.08 -10.01 2.34
C ALA A 25 -4.59 -10.07 2.61
N ALA A 26 -5.07 -11.15 3.22
CA ALA A 26 -6.48 -11.36 3.54
C ALA A 26 -6.88 -10.65 4.84
N LEU A 27 -6.68 -9.32 4.91
CA LEU A 27 -6.82 -8.53 6.14
C LEU A 27 -8.26 -8.36 6.62
N LEU A 28 -9.26 -8.85 5.87
CA LEU A 28 -10.61 -9.04 6.40
C LEU A 28 -10.65 -10.10 7.52
N GLN A 29 -9.75 -11.09 7.47
CA GLN A 29 -9.71 -12.18 8.45
C GLN A 29 -8.83 -11.82 9.65
N ASP A 30 -9.37 -11.98 10.85
CA ASP A 30 -8.69 -11.59 12.11
C ASP A 30 -7.34 -12.27 12.26
N LYS A 31 -7.27 -13.58 11.97
CA LYS A 31 -6.03 -14.38 12.00
C LYS A 31 -4.90 -13.83 11.12
N CYS A 32 -5.22 -13.01 10.11
CA CYS A 32 -4.24 -12.34 9.26
C CYS A 32 -4.05 -10.87 9.68
N ARG A 33 -5.14 -10.19 10.08
CA ARG A 33 -5.12 -8.77 10.43
C ARG A 33 -4.42 -8.49 11.74
N GLU A 34 -4.65 -9.29 12.78
CA GLU A 34 -4.08 -9.03 14.11
C GLU A 34 -2.55 -9.11 14.09
N PRO A 35 -1.91 -10.17 13.56
CA PRO A 35 -0.45 -10.22 13.49
C PRO A 35 0.12 -9.14 12.57
N TRP A 36 -0.58 -8.81 11.47
CA TRP A 36 -0.17 -7.74 10.59
C TRP A 36 -0.19 -6.39 11.30
N ARG A 37 -1.23 -6.09 12.08
CA ARG A 37 -1.33 -4.85 12.84
C ARG A 37 -0.25 -4.78 13.92
N GLU A 38 -0.06 -5.86 14.69
CA GLU A 38 0.98 -5.93 15.73
C GLU A 38 2.37 -5.69 15.14
N PHE A 39 2.67 -6.32 14.00
CA PHE A 39 3.95 -6.14 13.33
C PHE A 39 4.18 -4.70 12.84
N TYR A 40 3.15 -4.04 12.31
CA TYR A 40 3.28 -2.70 11.73
C TYR A 40 2.97 -1.54 12.71
N GLU A 41 2.48 -1.83 13.92
CA GLU A 41 2.12 -0.82 14.92
C GLU A 41 3.26 0.15 15.26
N PRO A 42 4.52 -0.28 15.43
CA PRO A 42 5.65 0.63 15.69
C PRO A 42 5.94 1.64 14.57
N PHE A 43 5.37 1.45 13.37
CA PHE A 43 5.58 2.31 12.20
C PHE A 43 4.44 3.30 11.96
N GLY A 44 3.46 3.40 12.87
CA GLY A 44 2.23 4.16 12.63
C GLY A 44 2.40 5.67 12.41
N ASP A 45 3.48 6.25 12.92
CA ASP A 45 3.84 7.66 12.69
C ASP A 45 4.65 7.86 11.40
N SER A 46 5.05 6.77 10.73
CA SER A 46 5.87 6.82 9.50
C SER A 46 5.08 6.41 8.25
N VAL A 47 4.08 5.52 8.38
CA VAL A 47 3.29 5.05 7.23
C VAL A 47 2.32 6.13 6.75
N THR A 48 2.68 6.77 5.64
CA THR A 48 1.88 7.85 5.02
C THR A 48 1.08 7.34 3.82
N ILE A 49 1.62 6.37 3.09
CA ILE A 49 1.04 5.80 1.87
C ILE A 49 0.92 4.29 2.02
N MET A 50 -0.19 3.72 1.55
CA MET A 50 -0.42 2.28 1.58
C MET A 50 -1.13 1.83 0.32
N THR A 51 -0.68 0.72 -0.27
CA THR A 51 -1.50 0.01 -1.25
C THR A 51 -2.57 -0.78 -0.49
N LEU A 52 -3.83 -0.68 -0.87
CA LEU A 52 -4.89 -1.46 -0.25
C LEU A 52 -4.77 -2.95 -0.61
N PRO A 53 -5.17 -3.86 0.31
CA PRO A 53 -5.01 -5.29 0.10
C PRO A 53 -5.80 -5.77 -1.12
N HIS A 54 -5.15 -6.63 -1.91
CA HIS A 54 -5.73 -7.27 -3.09
C HIS A 54 -6.45 -6.27 -4.00
N HIS A 55 -5.69 -5.29 -4.49
CA HIS A 55 -6.18 -4.24 -5.38
C HIS A 55 -7.31 -3.36 -4.78
N GLY A 56 -7.50 -3.36 -3.46
CA GLY A 56 -8.61 -2.67 -2.79
C GLY A 56 -9.91 -3.49 -2.71
N SER A 57 -9.84 -4.81 -2.92
CA SER A 57 -10.98 -5.72 -2.81
C SER A 57 -11.65 -5.63 -1.43
N ALA A 58 -12.98 -5.53 -1.41
CA ALA A 58 -13.77 -5.56 -0.18
C ALA A 58 -13.63 -6.89 0.59
N HIS A 59 -13.26 -7.97 -0.09
CA HIS A 59 -13.05 -9.29 0.55
C HIS A 59 -11.73 -9.39 1.32
N ASN A 60 -10.82 -8.44 1.14
CA ASN A 60 -9.51 -8.43 1.79
C ASN A 60 -9.33 -7.21 2.69
N PHE A 61 -10.24 -6.24 2.62
CA PHE A 61 -10.18 -4.98 3.33
C PHE A 61 -10.88 -5.04 4.69
N HIS A 62 -10.26 -4.44 5.70
CA HIS A 62 -10.91 -4.16 6.99
C HIS A 62 -10.57 -2.74 7.45
N PRO A 63 -11.52 -1.95 8.00
CA PRO A 63 -11.28 -0.56 8.41
C PRO A 63 -10.12 -0.35 9.40
N ASP A 64 -9.83 -1.32 10.26
CA ASP A 64 -8.76 -1.20 11.27
C ASP A 64 -7.36 -1.03 10.66
N ILE A 65 -7.16 -1.39 9.40
CA ILE A 65 -5.87 -1.18 8.73
C ILE A 65 -5.61 0.30 8.42
N LEU A 66 -6.62 1.17 8.56
CA LEU A 66 -6.52 2.61 8.31
C LEU A 66 -6.05 3.41 9.54
N THR A 67 -5.64 2.75 10.62
CA THR A 67 -5.47 3.37 11.95
C THR A 67 -4.11 4.03 12.18
N PHE A 68 -3.20 4.01 11.20
CA PHE A 68 -1.90 4.69 11.32
C PHE A 68 -2.07 6.22 11.33
N ALA A 69 -1.46 6.88 12.31
CA ALA A 69 -1.65 8.32 12.56
C ALA A 69 -1.17 9.19 11.38
N ALA A 70 -0.09 8.79 10.72
CA ALA A 70 0.47 9.49 9.57
C ALA A 70 -0.24 9.16 8.24
N PHE A 71 -1.22 8.26 8.22
CA PHE A 71 -1.78 7.77 6.96
C PHE A 71 -2.59 8.84 6.21
N ARG A 72 -2.27 9.06 4.93
CA ARG A 72 -2.90 10.11 4.09
C ARG A 72 -3.35 9.61 2.71
N TYR A 73 -2.72 8.57 2.17
CA TYR A 73 -2.98 8.11 0.80
C TYR A 73 -3.16 6.60 0.70
N ALA A 74 -4.33 6.16 0.22
CA ALA A 74 -4.60 4.77 -0.08
C ALA A 74 -4.61 4.51 -1.59
N LEU A 75 -3.84 3.54 -2.05
CA LEU A 75 -3.68 3.21 -3.47
C LEU A 75 -4.33 1.87 -3.78
N ALA A 76 -5.16 1.80 -4.82
CA ALA A 76 -5.55 0.53 -5.44
C ALA A 76 -4.72 0.34 -6.72
N THR A 77 -3.87 -0.68 -6.76
CA THR A 77 -3.11 -1.03 -7.97
C THR A 77 -3.93 -2.00 -8.79
N THR A 78 -4.42 -1.64 -9.98
CA THR A 78 -5.24 -2.56 -10.79
C THR A 78 -5.29 -2.12 -12.23
N VAL A 79 -6.06 -2.82 -13.07
CA VAL A 79 -6.46 -2.34 -14.39
C VAL A 79 -7.95 -2.02 -14.33
N GLU A 80 -8.32 -0.75 -14.27
CA GLU A 80 -9.72 -0.35 -14.00
C GLU A 80 -10.67 -0.92 -15.06
N ALA A 81 -10.25 -0.88 -16.32
CA ALA A 81 -11.04 -1.36 -17.45
C ALA A 81 -11.41 -2.85 -17.37
N ARG A 82 -10.70 -3.66 -16.58
CA ARG A 82 -11.01 -5.08 -16.43
C ARG A 82 -12.16 -5.34 -15.46
N ASN A 83 -12.46 -4.41 -14.55
CA ASN A 83 -13.52 -4.49 -13.54
C ASN A 83 -13.61 -5.86 -12.81
N ARG A 84 -12.46 -6.42 -12.41
CA ARG A 84 -12.39 -7.75 -11.76
C ARG A 84 -12.25 -7.70 -10.24
N VAL A 85 -12.05 -6.52 -9.68
CA VAL A 85 -11.79 -6.36 -8.24
C VAL A 85 -13.13 -6.19 -7.51
N ALA A 86 -13.41 -7.10 -6.60
CA ALA A 86 -14.68 -7.13 -5.87
C ALA A 86 -14.91 -5.83 -5.09
N ARG A 87 -15.93 -5.06 -5.51
CA ARG A 87 -16.45 -3.86 -4.82
C ARG A 87 -15.36 -2.83 -4.46
N MET A 88 -14.30 -2.73 -5.26
CA MET A 88 -13.18 -1.81 -5.03
C MET A 88 -13.64 -0.36 -4.82
N ARG A 89 -14.56 0.13 -5.65
CA ARG A 89 -15.07 1.51 -5.56
C ARG A 89 -15.76 1.79 -4.21
N GLU A 90 -16.41 0.79 -3.62
CA GLU A 90 -17.03 0.93 -2.31
C GLU A 90 -15.97 1.00 -1.20
N THR A 91 -14.93 0.16 -1.28
CA THR A 91 -13.77 0.25 -0.40
C THR A 91 -13.13 1.64 -0.48
N LEU A 92 -12.85 2.15 -1.69
CA LEU A 92 -12.27 3.48 -1.88
C LEU A 92 -13.18 4.58 -1.32
N GLY A 93 -14.48 4.53 -1.62
CA GLY A 93 -15.44 5.48 -1.07
C GLY A 93 -15.47 5.48 0.46
N PHE A 94 -15.41 4.30 1.08
CA PHE A 94 -15.30 4.19 2.54
C PHE A 94 -14.01 4.83 3.07
N VAL A 95 -12.87 4.58 2.42
CA VAL A 95 -11.58 5.18 2.82
C VAL A 95 -11.62 6.71 2.74
N GLU A 96 -12.27 7.27 1.71
CA GLU A 96 -12.43 8.72 1.56
C GLU A 96 -13.27 9.34 2.67
N THR A 97 -14.27 8.63 3.22
CA THR A 97 -15.03 9.11 4.40
C THR A 97 -14.14 9.33 5.63
N ARG A 98 -12.98 8.68 5.69
CA ARG A 98 -11.96 8.86 6.74
C ARG A 98 -10.98 10.00 6.44
N ARG A 99 -11.26 10.82 5.42
CA ARG A 99 -10.39 11.91 4.92
C ARG A 99 -9.02 11.44 4.42
N ILE A 100 -8.92 10.16 4.05
CA ILE A 100 -7.75 9.59 3.39
C ILE A 100 -7.97 9.74 1.89
N ARG A 101 -6.98 10.28 1.18
CA ARG A 101 -7.06 10.44 -0.28
C ARG A 101 -6.90 9.09 -0.95
N THR A 102 -7.71 8.79 -1.95
CA THR A 102 -7.57 7.55 -2.71
C THR A 102 -7.08 7.81 -4.12
N HIS A 103 -6.37 6.83 -4.68
CA HIS A 103 -6.01 6.84 -6.09
C HIS A 103 -5.97 5.42 -6.63
N VAL A 104 -6.41 5.25 -7.89
CA VAL A 104 -6.24 4.00 -8.61
C VAL A 104 -5.02 4.12 -9.51
N VAL A 105 -3.99 3.35 -9.20
CA VAL A 105 -2.83 3.20 -10.08
C VAL A 105 -3.22 2.19 -11.15
N ASP A 106 -3.67 2.70 -12.30
CA ASP A 106 -4.04 1.85 -13.43
C ASP A 106 -2.80 1.33 -14.16
N ASP A 107 -2.51 0.04 -14.05
CA ASP A 107 -1.29 -0.56 -14.60
C ASP A 107 -1.22 -0.43 -16.13
N LEU A 108 -2.33 -0.44 -16.87
CA LEU A 108 -2.28 -0.27 -18.33
C LEU A 108 -2.01 1.17 -18.73
N ARG A 109 -2.59 2.13 -18.00
CA ARG A 109 -2.42 3.56 -18.27
C ARG A 109 -1.04 4.05 -17.85
N HIS A 110 -0.53 3.58 -16.72
CA HIS A 110 0.68 4.11 -16.09
C HIS A 110 1.95 3.32 -16.40
N SER A 111 1.87 2.05 -16.81
CA SER A 111 3.05 1.20 -17.11
C SER A 111 3.45 1.18 -18.58
N ARG A 112 2.75 1.89 -19.46
CA ARG A 112 3.11 1.98 -20.88
C ARG A 112 4.20 3.01 -21.09
N PHE A 113 5.45 2.57 -21.05
CA PHE A 113 6.59 3.34 -21.53
C PHE A 113 7.08 2.79 -22.87
N ARG A 114 7.45 3.69 -23.78
CA ARG A 114 8.13 3.36 -25.04
C ARG A 114 9.60 3.71 -24.86
N VAL A 115 10.47 2.70 -24.82
CA VAL A 115 11.92 2.91 -24.89
C VAL A 115 12.31 2.93 -26.35
N THR A 116 12.77 4.07 -26.85
CA THR A 116 13.47 4.15 -28.14
C THR A 116 14.95 4.05 -27.86
N CYS A 117 15.58 2.95 -28.30
CA CYS A 117 17.03 2.83 -28.32
C CYS A 117 17.51 3.20 -29.72
N GLU A 118 18.15 4.36 -29.86
CA GLU A 118 18.78 4.78 -31.10
C GLU A 118 20.29 4.93 -30.90
N ARG A 119 21.05 4.53 -31.93
CA ARG A 119 22.49 4.70 -31.96
C ARG A 119 22.79 6.12 -32.42
N SER A 120 23.27 6.97 -31.51
CA SER A 120 23.84 8.27 -31.88
C SER A 120 25.09 8.03 -32.71
N MET A 121 25.01 8.27 -34.01
CA MET A 121 26.19 8.38 -34.88
C MET A 121 26.59 9.86 -34.94
N PRO A 122 27.88 10.20 -34.79
CA PRO A 122 28.36 11.57 -34.95
C PRO A 122 28.22 12.09 -36.39
#